data_AF-A0A524G9F1-F1
#
_entry.id   AF-A0A524G9F1-F1
#
_cell.length_a   1.000
_cell.length_b   1.000
_cell.length_c   1.000
_cell.angle_alpha   90.00
_cell.angle_beta   90.00
_cell.angle_gamma   90.00
#
_symmetry.space_group_name_H-M   'P 1'
#
loop_
_entity.id
_entity.type
_entity.pdbx_description
1 polymer ?
#
loop_
_entity_poly.entity_id
_entity_poly.type
_entity_poly.pdbx_seq_one_letter_code
_entity_poly.pdbx_strand_id
1 'polypeptide(L)'
;MQFIGLLQLLGWISIIFGILILCMAFMKMTNTSETGGYETKTESKGVILIGPIPIVWGYGKRGWLIAGIIGIILFIVLLLVFN
;
A
#
# COMPACT_ATOMS: atom_id res chain seq x y z
N MET A 1 -24.29 24.20 -10.83
CA MET A 1 -23.90 23.87 -9.45
C MET A 1 -24.27 22.44 -9.05
N GLN A 2 -25.53 21.98 -9.20
CA GLN A 2 -25.93 20.62 -8.76
C GLN A 2 -25.30 19.46 -9.54
N PHE A 3 -25.09 19.60 -10.86
CA PHE A 3 -24.53 18.52 -11.69
C PHE A 3 -23.05 18.22 -11.38
N ILE A 4 -22.28 19.26 -11.05
CA ILE A 4 -20.86 19.14 -10.65
C ILE A 4 -20.73 18.44 -9.30
N GLY A 5 -21.62 18.73 -8.35
CA GLY A 5 -21.67 18.01 -7.07
C GLY A 5 -21.97 16.52 -7.24
N LEU A 6 -22.86 16.17 -8.18
CA LEU A 6 -23.20 14.79 -8.50
C LEU A 6 -22.04 14.02 -9.14
N LEU A 7 -21.34 14.62 -10.11
CA LEU A 7 -20.16 14.00 -10.71
C LEU A 7 -19.02 13.82 -9.70
N GLN A 8 -18.82 14.81 -8.82
CA GLN A 8 -17.79 14.71 -7.79
C GLN A 8 -18.12 13.61 -6.77
N LEU A 9 -19.38 13.49 -6.36
CA LEU A 9 -19.84 12.41 -5.49
C LEU A 9 -19.61 11.03 -6.12
N LEU A 10 -19.88 10.92 -7.42
CA LEU A 10 -19.65 9.67 -8.17
C LEU A 10 -18.16 9.31 -8.26
N GLY A 11 -17.29 10.32 -8.42
CA GLY A 11 -15.83 10.13 -8.40
C GLY A 11 -15.32 9.63 -7.05
N TRP A 12 -15.81 10.20 -5.95
CA TRP A 12 -15.47 9.72 -4.61
C TRP A 12 -15.93 8.30 -4.34
N ILE A 13 -17.14 7.95 -4.77
CA ILE A 13 -17.67 6.59 -4.63
C ILE A 13 -16.78 5.60 -5.40
N SER A 14 -16.36 5.95 -6.61
CA SER A 14 -15.49 5.10 -7.43
C SER A 14 -14.11 4.90 -6.79
N ILE A 15 -13.50 5.94 -6.22
CA ILE A 15 -12.21 5.85 -5.53
C ILE A 15 -12.31 4.96 -4.28
N ILE A 16 -13.36 5.17 -3.48
CA ILE A 16 -13.61 4.36 -2.26
C ILE A 16 -13.81 2.89 -2.64
N PHE A 17 -14.53 2.62 -3.72
CA PHE A 17 -14.76 1.27 -4.21
C PHE A 17 -13.45 0.61 -4.69
N GLY A 18 -12.60 1.35 -5.39
CA GLY A 18 -11.28 0.88 -5.82
C GLY A 18 -10.38 0.52 -4.64
N ILE A 19 -10.36 1.33 -3.59
CA ILE A 19 -9.57 1.08 -2.37
C ILE A 19 -10.11 -0.14 -1.63
N LEU A 20 -11.43 -0.30 -1.55
CA LEU A 20 -12.06 -1.45 -0.89
C LEU A 20 -11.70 -2.78 -1.57
N ILE A 21 -11.75 -2.83 -2.90
CA ILE A 21 -11.34 -4.01 -3.67
C ILE A 21 -9.85 -4.30 -3.45
N LEU A 22 -9.02 -3.27 -3.44
CA LEU A 22 -7.59 -3.39 -3.19
C LEU A 22 -7.32 -4.01 -1.80
N CYS A 23 -8.00 -3.52 -0.76
CA CYS A 23 -7.89 -4.05 0.59
C CYS A 23 -8.34 -5.52 0.67
N MET A 24 -9.44 -5.89 0.03
CA MET A 24 -9.89 -7.29 0.01
C MET A 24 -8.90 -8.22 -0.70
N ALA A 25 -8.30 -7.75 -1.80
CA ALA A 25 -7.26 -8.49 -2.51
C ALA A 25 -6.01 -8.71 -1.62
N PHE A 26 -5.63 -7.71 -0.82
CA PHE A 26 -4.55 -7.85 0.16
C PHE A 26 -4.89 -8.79 1.31
N MET A 27 -6.09 -8.69 1.87
CA MET A 27 -6.52 -9.58 2.95
C MET A 27 -6.53 -11.06 2.52
N LYS A 28 -6.97 -11.34 1.29
CA LYS A 28 -6.95 -12.70 0.73
C LYS A 28 -5.53 -13.23 0.51
N MET A 29 -4.54 -12.37 0.28
CA MET A 29 -3.13 -12.75 0.16
C MET A 29 -2.50 -13.14 1.51
N THR A 30 -3.01 -12.63 2.63
CA THR A 30 -2.52 -12.93 3.99
C THR A 30 -3.01 -14.27 4.54
N ASN A 31 -4.20 -14.74 4.15
CA ASN A 31 -4.81 -15.95 4.71
C ASN A 31 -4.26 -17.27 4.13
N THR A 32 -3.28 -17.23 3.23
CA THR A 32 -2.56 -18.43 2.73
C THR A 32 -1.20 -18.59 3.42
N SER A 33 -1.13 -18.25 4.70
CA SER A 33 0.06 -18.47 5.55
C SER A 33 -0.33 -19.16 6.86
N GLU A 34 -1.23 -20.13 6.78
CA GLU A 34 -1.41 -21.12 7.84
C GLU A 34 -0.73 -22.42 7.41
N THR A 35 0.53 -22.62 7.83
CA THR A 35 0.96 -23.90 8.40
C THR A 35 2.26 -23.70 9.19
N GLY A 36 2.16 -23.78 10.52
CA GLY A 36 3.17 -24.40 11.39
C GLY A 36 4.58 -23.80 11.46
N GLY A 37 4.91 -23.26 12.63
CA GLY A 37 6.28 -23.26 13.15
C GLY A 37 7.00 -21.92 13.05
N TYR A 38 7.61 -21.55 14.17
CA TYR A 38 8.48 -20.41 14.36
C TYR A 38 9.59 -20.31 13.30
N GLU A 39 9.31 -19.65 12.18
CA GLU A 39 10.34 -19.10 11.30
C GLU A 39 9.91 -17.70 10.92
N THR A 40 10.48 -16.70 11.59
CA THR A 40 10.45 -15.34 11.09
C THR A 40 11.27 -15.31 9.79
N LYS A 41 10.63 -15.64 8.66
CA LYS A 41 11.14 -15.34 7.32
C LYS A 41 11.12 -13.83 7.14
N THR A 42 12.05 -13.17 7.82
CA THR A 42 12.40 -11.79 7.56
C THR A 42 12.92 -11.73 6.14
N GLU A 43 12.05 -11.38 5.20
CA GLU A 43 12.48 -11.05 3.83
C GLU A 43 13.22 -9.70 3.79
N SER A 44 13.88 -9.26 4.87
CA SER A 44 14.82 -8.14 4.82
C SER A 44 16.22 -8.70 4.62
N LYS A 45 16.80 -8.49 3.43
CA LYS A 45 18.11 -9.06 3.07
C LYS A 45 19.29 -8.42 3.82
N GLY A 46 19.08 -7.34 4.57
CA GLY A 46 20.07 -6.75 5.46
C GLY A 46 19.67 -5.35 5.91
N VAL A 47 20.48 -4.73 6.76
CA VAL A 47 20.34 -3.32 7.14
C VAL A 47 21.67 -2.65 6.81
N ILE A 48 21.65 -1.63 5.96
CA ILE A 48 22.80 -0.79 5.66
C ILE A 48 22.76 0.41 6.60
N LEU A 49 23.80 0.57 7.42
CA LEU A 49 23.95 1.76 8.25
C LEU A 49 24.56 2.88 7.40
N ILE A 50 23.78 3.92 7.08
CA ILE A 50 24.31 5.15 6.50
C ILE A 50 24.45 6.16 7.65
N GLY A 51 25.67 6.27 8.19
CA GLY A 51 25.91 7.04 9.41
C GLY A 51 25.20 6.42 10.63
N PRO A 52 24.64 7.22 11.56
CA PRO A 52 23.92 6.69 12.72
C PRO A 52 22.52 6.14 12.36
N ILE A 53 22.09 6.26 11.10
CA ILE A 53 20.74 5.91 10.67
C ILE A 53 20.76 4.52 10.01
N PRO A 54 20.09 3.51 10.60
CA PRO A 54 19.92 2.21 9.97
C PRO A 54 18.89 2.28 8.83
N ILE A 55 19.31 1.93 7.61
CA ILE A 55 18.43 1.80 6.44
C ILE A 55 18.23 0.31 6.15
N VAL A 56 17.01 -0.17 6.33
CA VAL A 56 16.65 -1.56 6.05
C VAL A 56 16.68 -1.78 4.54
N TRP A 57 17.56 -2.67 4.07
CA TRP A 57 17.80 -2.93 2.65
C TRP A 57 17.31 -4.33 2.24
N GLY A 58 16.69 -4.37 1.07
CA GLY A 58 16.19 -5.60 0.48
C GLY A 58 14.93 -6.10 1.15
N TYR A 59 13.86 -5.32 1.07
CA TYR A 59 12.50 -5.82 1.32
C TYR A 59 12.16 -6.95 0.36
N GLY A 60 11.45 -7.94 0.89
CA GLY A 60 10.85 -9.00 0.13
C GLY A 60 9.96 -8.49 -0.99
N LYS A 61 9.70 -9.33 -2.00
CA LYS A 61 8.82 -8.96 -3.13
C LYS A 61 7.46 -8.43 -2.64
N ARG A 62 7.01 -8.93 -1.48
CA ARG A 62 5.78 -8.51 -0.81
C ARG A 62 5.89 -7.14 -0.14
N GLY A 63 7.01 -6.85 0.53
CA GLY A 63 7.25 -5.54 1.16
C GLY A 63 7.39 -4.42 0.13
N TRP A 64 8.01 -4.71 -1.02
CA TRP A 64 8.14 -3.77 -2.12
C TRP A 64 6.78 -3.43 -2.76
N LEU A 65 5.91 -4.43 -2.90
CA LEU A 65 4.56 -4.25 -3.47
C LEU A 65 3.67 -3.41 -2.55
N ILE A 66 3.75 -3.63 -1.24
CA ILE A 66 3.01 -2.83 -0.24
C ILE A 66 3.53 -1.39 -0.20
N ALA A 67 4.86 -1.20 -0.15
CA ALA A 67 5.45 0.13 -0.16
C ALA A 67 5.13 0.90 -1.45
N GLY A 68 5.15 0.21 -2.60
CA GLY A 68 4.75 0.79 -3.88
C GLY A 68 3.30 1.24 -3.89
N ILE A 69 2.39 0.46 -3.33
CA ILE A 69 0.96 0.82 -3.27
C ILE A 69 0.70 1.98 -2.34
N ILE A 70 1.36 2.01 -1.19
CA ILE A 70 1.29 3.14 -0.27
C ILE A 70 1.84 4.40 -0.96
N GLY A 71 2.97 4.29 -1.66
CA GLY A 71 3.54 5.40 -2.42
C GLY A 71 2.64 5.91 -3.54
N ILE A 72 2.00 5.00 -4.28
CA ILE A 72 1.07 5.36 -5.37
C ILE A 72 -0.17 6.05 -4.82
N ILE A 73 -0.76 5.55 -3.73
CA ILE A 73 -1.91 6.18 -3.09
C ILE A 73 -1.54 7.58 -2.58
N LEU A 74 -0.40 7.70 -1.91
CA LEU A 74 0.09 8.98 -1.40
C LEU A 74 0.32 9.99 -2.53
N PHE A 75 0.89 9.54 -3.65
CA PHE A 75 1.13 10.37 -4.83
C PHE A 75 -0.17 10.85 -5.47
N ILE A 76 -1.16 9.97 -5.61
CA ILE A 76 -2.48 10.31 -6.17
C ILE A 76 -3.19 11.34 -5.27
N VAL A 77 -3.12 11.16 -3.95
CA VAL A 77 -3.71 12.12 -2.98
C VAL A 77 -3.00 13.46 -3.06
N LEU A 78 -1.66 13.48 -3.09
CA LEU A 78 -0.89 14.72 -3.22
C LEU A 78 -1.23 15.47 -4.51
N LEU A 79 -1.34 14.76 -5.62
CA LEU A 79 -1.71 15.35 -6.90
C LEU A 79 -3.12 15.96 -6.83
N LEU A 80 -4.09 15.28 -6.20
CA LEU A 80 -5.46 15.77 -6.03
C LEU A 80 -5.61 16.95 -5.05
N VAL A 81 -4.69 17.10 -4.09
CA VAL A 81 -4.72 18.17 -3.09
C VAL A 81 -4.02 19.43 -3.58
N PHE A 82 -2.96 19.28 -4.38
CA PHE A 82 -2.15 20.39 -4.87
C PHE A 82 -2.46 20.82 -6.31
N ASN A 83 -3.48 20.23 -6.92
CA ASN A 83 -4.02 20.59 -8.23
C ASN A 83 -5.50 20.95 -8.09
#